data_AF-A0A836W5I0-F1
#
_entry.id   AF-A0A836W5I0-F1
#
_cell.length_a   1.000
_cell.length_b   1.000
_cell.length_c   1.000
_cell.angle_alpha   90.00
_cell.angle_beta   90.00
_cell.angle_gamma   90.00
#
_symmetry.space_group_name_H-M   'P 1'
#
loop_
_entity.id
_entity.type
_entity.pdbx_description
1 polymer ?
#
loop_
_entity_poly.entity_id
_entity_poly.type
_entity_poly.pdbx_seq_one_letter_code
_entity_poly.pdbx_strand_id
1 'polypeptide(L)'
;RRVTGERYAQYEGDLSADSKASNIIGRSFGQRVWSVSMLEEYAFCPMQFFLHRVLGLEELPQMEEGLSALERGSALHEILFRFYDFLRTQKAEDRPAEFSGELIRIASQVFDKLPLKGFFKRLEFMHLVGGKEQPGILLQLIEEDQQIIAKSGYHPAYLEWSFGYSGGRLRDPASLKDAVRLRHEKGNLRLNGSIDRVDVNADGRALIIDYKTGAGAGKEKIDTILNGLHYQLPLYALALQEHFKKSRVVWAGYYVLADAQKIKRHPLVADEEMYGLPIKPKNASLPNSLVVNEEKEKLTFQQVLDHTLGRALDITAAVKSGSFGLSRYPEENGCKSYCEYKRMCQKNVAKMKRVAENNKVDKNPDNK
;
A
#
# COMPACT_ATOMS: atom_id res chain seq x y z
N ARG A 1 17.84 32.25 -12.49
CA ARG A 1 18.58 31.30 -11.62
C ARG A 1 17.86 29.93 -11.45
N ARG A 2 17.11 29.43 -12.45
CA ARG A 2 16.47 28.09 -12.38
C ARG A 2 17.49 26.95 -12.54
N VAL A 3 18.56 27.14 -13.32
CA VAL A 3 19.42 26.04 -13.78
C VAL A 3 20.59 25.70 -12.84
N THR A 4 21.10 26.64 -12.03
CA THR A 4 22.35 26.48 -11.26
C THR A 4 22.20 26.49 -9.74
N GLY A 5 20.98 26.60 -9.20
CA GLY A 5 20.76 26.66 -7.75
C GLY A 5 20.95 25.32 -7.03
N GLU A 6 21.42 25.37 -5.79
CA GLU A 6 21.61 24.23 -4.86
C GLU A 6 20.34 23.86 -4.08
N ARG A 7 19.29 24.68 -4.20
CA ARG A 7 17.94 24.44 -3.65
C ARG A 7 16.88 24.67 -4.72
N TYR A 8 15.69 24.10 -4.50
CA TYR A 8 14.53 24.40 -5.32
C TYR A 8 14.04 25.83 -5.02
N ALA A 9 13.65 26.56 -6.06
CA ALA A 9 13.05 27.88 -5.90
C ALA A 9 11.51 27.76 -5.82
N GLN A 10 10.84 28.88 -5.53
CA GLN A 10 9.37 28.97 -5.55
C GLN A 10 8.75 28.48 -6.88
N TYR A 11 9.42 28.75 -8.00
CA TYR A 11 8.97 28.32 -9.33
C TYR A 11 9.23 26.84 -9.64
N GLU A 12 9.76 26.10 -8.68
CA GLU A 12 10.04 24.66 -8.70
C GLU A 12 9.36 23.95 -7.53
N GLY A 13 8.37 24.62 -6.90
CA GLY A 13 7.51 24.06 -5.86
C GLY A 13 7.98 24.32 -4.42
N ASP A 14 9.08 25.03 -4.19
CA ASP A 14 9.45 25.42 -2.81
C ASP A 14 8.75 26.72 -2.38
N LEU A 15 7.58 26.57 -1.79
CA LEU A 15 6.75 27.68 -1.31
C LEU A 15 7.06 28.06 0.15
N SER A 16 8.08 27.46 0.76
CA SER A 16 8.39 27.67 2.18
C SER A 16 8.84 29.10 2.51
N ALA A 17 9.43 29.80 1.54
CA ALA A 17 9.82 31.20 1.67
C ALA A 17 8.64 32.18 1.46
N ASP A 18 7.52 31.74 0.87
CA ASP A 18 6.31 32.54 0.73
C ASP A 18 5.40 32.33 1.95
N SER A 19 5.48 33.26 2.91
CA SER A 19 4.70 33.19 4.14
C SER A 19 3.18 33.14 3.91
N LYS A 20 2.65 33.73 2.82
CA LYS A 20 1.21 33.67 2.54
C LYS A 20 0.83 32.27 2.06
N ALA A 21 1.57 31.74 1.08
CA ALA A 21 1.33 30.41 0.55
C ALA A 21 1.50 29.33 1.64
N SER A 22 2.61 29.38 2.38
CA SER A 22 2.92 28.43 3.47
C SER A 22 1.85 28.47 4.57
N ASN A 23 1.34 29.64 4.95
CA ASN A 23 0.24 29.74 5.92
C ASN A 23 -1.07 29.13 5.42
N ILE A 24 -1.43 29.32 4.14
CA ILE A 24 -2.63 28.72 3.55
C ILE A 24 -2.50 27.19 3.56
N ILE A 25 -1.36 26.67 3.11
CA ILE A 25 -1.08 25.23 3.07
C ILE A 25 -1.07 24.64 4.49
N GLY A 26 -0.38 25.29 5.42
CA GLY A 26 -0.31 24.88 6.82
C GLY A 26 -1.68 24.79 7.48
N ARG A 27 -2.60 25.71 7.18
CA ARG A 27 -4.00 25.65 7.66
C ARG A 27 -4.76 24.48 7.02
N SER A 28 -4.66 24.30 5.70
CA SER A 28 -5.36 23.24 4.96
C SER A 28 -4.91 21.83 5.37
N PHE A 29 -3.64 21.66 5.76
CA PHE A 29 -3.07 20.37 6.13
C PHE A 29 -2.87 20.19 7.66
N GLY A 30 -3.11 21.22 8.46
CA GLY A 30 -2.80 21.26 9.90
C GLY A 30 -3.45 20.14 10.71
N GLN A 31 -4.73 19.86 10.46
CA GLN A 31 -5.53 18.83 11.15
C GLN A 31 -5.98 17.69 10.22
N ARG A 32 -5.36 17.57 9.04
CA ARG A 32 -5.79 16.64 8.00
C ARG A 32 -5.59 15.19 8.43
N VAL A 33 -6.55 14.35 8.04
CA VAL A 33 -6.40 12.89 8.05
C VAL A 33 -5.65 12.48 6.79
N TRP A 34 -4.56 11.74 6.96
CA TRP A 34 -3.70 11.28 5.89
C TRP A 34 -4.11 9.88 5.44
N SER A 35 -3.97 9.61 4.15
CA SER A 35 -4.00 8.27 3.58
C SER A 35 -2.56 7.87 3.25
N VAL A 36 -2.31 6.57 3.22
CA VAL A 36 -1.00 6.06 2.78
C VAL A 36 -0.69 6.53 1.35
N SER A 37 -1.66 6.46 0.44
CA SER A 37 -1.46 6.88 -0.95
C SER A 37 -1.01 8.33 -1.08
N MET A 38 -1.50 9.24 -0.22
CA MET A 38 -1.02 10.62 -0.15
C MET A 38 0.45 10.72 0.29
N LEU A 39 0.84 9.90 1.28
CA LEU A 39 2.21 9.88 1.80
C LEU A 39 3.19 9.30 0.77
N GLU A 40 2.85 8.18 0.14
CA GLU A 40 3.65 7.55 -0.92
C GLU A 40 3.79 8.47 -2.14
N GLU A 41 2.71 9.14 -2.55
CA GLU A 41 2.74 10.10 -3.66
C GLU A 41 3.73 11.23 -3.40
N TYR A 42 3.70 11.85 -2.21
CA TYR A 42 4.68 12.86 -1.84
C TYR A 42 6.09 12.28 -1.73
N ALA A 43 6.23 11.09 -1.12
CA ALA A 43 7.52 10.45 -0.94
C ALA A 43 8.21 10.16 -2.28
N PHE A 44 7.43 9.77 -3.29
CA PHE A 44 7.89 9.56 -4.65
C PHE A 44 8.18 10.90 -5.36
N CYS A 45 7.22 11.82 -5.35
CA CYS A 45 7.32 13.10 -6.04
C CYS A 45 6.52 14.21 -5.35
N PRO A 46 7.18 15.10 -4.59
CA PRO A 46 6.51 16.24 -3.94
C PRO A 46 5.81 17.17 -4.95
N MET A 47 6.39 17.36 -6.14
CA MET A 47 5.76 18.13 -7.22
C MET A 47 4.47 17.47 -7.75
N GLN A 48 4.43 16.14 -7.85
CA GLN A 48 3.20 15.43 -8.23
C GLN A 48 2.13 15.64 -7.18
N PHE A 49 2.48 15.49 -5.90
CA PHE A 49 1.57 15.76 -4.79
C PHE A 49 1.02 17.19 -4.84
N PHE A 50 1.85 18.18 -5.16
CA PHE A 50 1.39 19.56 -5.31
C PHE A 50 0.35 19.73 -6.42
N LEU A 51 0.66 19.24 -7.62
CA LEU A 51 -0.22 19.36 -8.78
C LEU A 51 -1.55 18.63 -8.55
N HIS A 52 -1.50 17.42 -7.99
CA HIS A 52 -2.68 16.59 -7.77
C HIS A 52 -3.46 16.98 -6.50
N ARG A 53 -2.81 17.04 -5.34
CA ARG A 53 -3.47 17.16 -4.03
C ARG A 53 -3.64 18.58 -3.54
N VAL A 54 -2.80 19.51 -3.99
CA VAL A 54 -2.87 20.92 -3.59
C VAL A 54 -3.62 21.75 -4.64
N LEU A 55 -3.28 21.57 -5.93
CA LEU A 55 -3.95 22.29 -7.02
C LEU A 55 -5.18 21.56 -7.57
N GLY A 56 -5.37 20.29 -7.26
CA GLY A 56 -6.57 19.54 -7.69
C GLY A 56 -6.62 19.30 -9.19
N LEU A 57 -5.46 19.16 -9.85
CA LEU A 57 -5.40 18.82 -11.25
C LEU A 57 -5.70 17.33 -11.42
N GLU A 58 -6.76 17.01 -12.15
CA GLU A 58 -7.16 15.64 -12.45
C GLU A 58 -6.98 15.36 -13.95
N GLU A 59 -6.51 14.16 -14.30
CA GLU A 59 -6.48 13.71 -15.68
C GLU A 59 -7.89 13.32 -16.15
N LEU A 60 -8.18 13.54 -17.43
CA LEU A 60 -9.40 13.03 -18.04
C LEU A 60 -9.32 11.50 -18.15
N PRO A 61 -10.36 10.76 -17.71
CA PRO A 61 -10.34 9.31 -17.76
C PRO A 61 -10.16 8.82 -19.21
N GLN A 62 -9.22 7.91 -19.41
CA GLN A 62 -9.03 7.23 -20.70
C GLN A 62 -10.06 6.10 -20.81
N MET A 63 -10.71 5.98 -21.97
CA MET A 63 -11.62 4.87 -22.23
C MET A 63 -10.81 3.61 -22.56
N GLU A 64 -10.97 2.57 -21.75
CA GLU A 64 -10.40 1.24 -22.01
C GLU A 64 -11.47 0.32 -22.65
N GLU A 65 -11.06 -0.57 -23.54
CA GLU A 65 -11.98 -1.52 -24.21
C GLU A 65 -12.39 -2.70 -23.30
N GLY A 66 -11.77 -2.85 -22.13
CA GLY A 66 -12.04 -3.89 -21.12
C GLY A 66 -12.24 -3.31 -19.72
N LEU A 67 -12.13 -4.14 -18.69
CA LEU A 67 -12.09 -3.62 -17.32
C LEU A 67 -10.78 -2.88 -17.10
N SER A 68 -10.90 -1.69 -16.52
CA SER A 68 -9.75 -1.02 -15.92
C SER A 68 -9.15 -1.86 -14.80
N ALA A 69 -7.87 -1.63 -14.51
CA ALA A 69 -7.20 -2.27 -13.38
C ALA A 69 -7.95 -2.03 -12.05
N LEU A 70 -8.55 -0.83 -11.89
CA LEU A 70 -9.32 -0.46 -10.72
C LEU A 70 -10.63 -1.25 -10.61
N GLU A 71 -11.37 -1.42 -11.71
CA GLU A 71 -12.60 -2.21 -11.73
C GLU A 71 -12.30 -3.69 -11.47
N ARG A 72 -11.26 -4.25 -12.10
CA ARG A 72 -10.85 -5.64 -11.88
C ARG A 72 -10.45 -5.87 -10.42
N GLY A 73 -9.66 -4.95 -9.85
CA GLY A 73 -9.32 -4.98 -8.42
C GLY A 73 -10.58 -4.92 -7.56
N SER A 74 -11.43 -3.91 -7.75
CA SER A 74 -12.65 -3.73 -6.95
C SER A 74 -13.58 -4.95 -6.98
N ALA A 75 -13.75 -5.57 -8.15
CA ALA A 75 -14.52 -6.80 -8.29
C ALA A 75 -13.89 -7.97 -7.50
N LEU A 76 -12.56 -8.13 -7.59
CA LEU A 76 -11.85 -9.15 -6.82
C LEU A 76 -12.04 -8.96 -5.31
N HIS A 77 -11.86 -7.73 -4.80
CA HIS A 77 -12.06 -7.40 -3.39
C HIS A 77 -13.49 -7.69 -2.93
N GLU A 78 -14.51 -7.29 -3.70
CA GLU A 78 -15.92 -7.59 -3.37
C GLU A 78 -16.19 -9.09 -3.32
N ILE A 79 -15.64 -9.87 -4.26
CA ILE A 79 -15.80 -11.33 -4.29
C ILE A 79 -15.17 -11.98 -3.06
N LEU A 80 -13.91 -11.65 -2.78
CA LEU A 80 -13.15 -12.23 -1.66
C LEU A 80 -13.75 -11.83 -0.31
N PHE A 81 -14.16 -10.56 -0.16
CA PHE A 81 -14.87 -10.10 1.03
C PHE A 81 -16.12 -10.93 1.28
N ARG A 82 -17.01 -11.02 0.28
CA ARG A 82 -18.31 -11.73 0.42
C ARG A 82 -18.11 -13.22 0.67
N PHE A 83 -17.11 -13.83 0.04
CA PHE A 83 -16.84 -15.26 0.19
C PHE A 83 -16.30 -15.61 1.58
N TYR A 84 -15.25 -14.91 2.04
CA TYR A 84 -14.69 -15.18 3.36
C TYR A 84 -15.62 -14.74 4.50
N ASP A 85 -16.44 -13.70 4.31
CA ASP A 85 -17.50 -13.34 5.26
C ASP A 85 -18.61 -14.40 5.36
N PHE A 86 -18.97 -15.00 4.22
CA PHE A 86 -19.88 -16.15 4.19
C PHE A 86 -19.29 -17.33 4.97
N LEU A 87 -18.01 -17.70 4.74
CA LEU A 87 -17.36 -18.79 5.47
C LEU A 87 -17.33 -18.54 6.98
N ARG A 88 -17.04 -17.31 7.39
CA ARG A 88 -17.09 -16.87 8.79
C ARG A 88 -18.47 -17.09 9.41
N THR A 89 -19.52 -16.73 8.67
CA THR A 89 -20.91 -16.96 9.11
C THR A 89 -21.25 -18.44 9.23
N GLN A 90 -20.70 -19.28 8.35
CA GLN A 90 -20.87 -20.74 8.38
C GLN A 90 -19.94 -21.47 9.35
N LYS A 91 -18.99 -20.76 9.99
CA LYS A 91 -17.90 -21.36 10.80
C LYS A 91 -17.12 -22.41 10.01
N ALA A 92 -16.75 -22.07 8.78
CA ALA A 92 -16.06 -22.94 7.83
C ALA A 92 -14.79 -22.29 7.25
N GLU A 93 -14.18 -21.38 8.00
CA GLU A 93 -12.99 -20.63 7.60
C GLU A 93 -11.78 -21.54 7.36
N ASP A 94 -11.75 -22.73 7.95
CA ASP A 94 -10.68 -23.74 7.86
C ASP A 94 -10.75 -24.61 6.60
N ARG A 95 -11.86 -24.59 5.88
CA ARG A 95 -12.13 -25.43 4.70
C ARG A 95 -12.72 -24.66 3.52
N PRO A 96 -12.09 -23.56 3.07
CA PRO A 96 -12.63 -22.73 2.01
C PRO A 96 -12.83 -23.48 0.68
N ALA A 97 -12.01 -24.49 0.36
CA ALA A 97 -12.10 -25.24 -0.89
C ALA A 97 -13.43 -26.01 -1.05
N GLU A 98 -14.03 -26.45 0.06
CA GLU A 98 -15.32 -27.14 0.07
C GLU A 98 -16.48 -26.26 -0.44
N PHE A 99 -16.31 -24.93 -0.42
CA PHE A 99 -17.32 -23.95 -0.80
C PHE A 99 -17.05 -23.28 -2.15
N SER A 100 -16.27 -23.92 -3.02
CA SER A 100 -15.99 -23.43 -4.39
C SER A 100 -17.26 -23.07 -5.18
N GLY A 101 -18.35 -23.82 -5.03
CA GLY A 101 -19.64 -23.50 -5.67
C GLY A 101 -20.21 -22.15 -5.25
N GLU A 102 -20.06 -21.79 -3.97
CA GLU A 102 -20.51 -20.51 -3.43
C GLU A 102 -19.63 -19.35 -3.90
N LEU A 103 -18.32 -19.55 -3.97
CA LEU A 103 -17.37 -18.60 -4.56
C LEU A 103 -17.75 -18.28 -6.02
N ILE A 104 -18.04 -19.30 -6.82
CA ILE A 104 -18.47 -19.15 -8.23
C ILE A 104 -19.78 -18.35 -8.30
N ARG A 105 -20.74 -18.65 -7.43
CA ARG A 105 -22.03 -17.95 -7.36
C ARG A 105 -21.84 -16.46 -7.03
N ILE A 106 -21.03 -16.15 -6.02
CA ILE A 106 -20.69 -14.77 -5.62
C ILE A 106 -20.00 -14.05 -6.78
N ALA A 107 -19.00 -14.69 -7.40
CA ALA A 107 -18.29 -14.13 -8.55
C ALA A 107 -19.25 -13.77 -9.68
N SER A 108 -20.20 -14.65 -10.01
CA SER A 108 -21.19 -14.38 -11.06
C SER A 108 -22.02 -13.13 -10.74
N GLN A 109 -22.49 -13.01 -9.50
CA GLN A 109 -23.30 -11.87 -9.06
C GLN A 109 -22.53 -10.54 -9.08
N VAL A 110 -21.22 -10.55 -8.81
CA VAL A 110 -20.39 -9.34 -8.91
C VAL A 110 -20.20 -8.97 -10.39
N PHE A 111 -19.90 -9.95 -11.23
CA PHE A 111 -19.73 -9.76 -12.68
C PHE A 111 -21.00 -9.30 -13.39
N ASP A 112 -22.19 -9.64 -12.88
CA ASP A 112 -23.47 -9.17 -13.41
C ASP A 112 -23.67 -7.66 -13.26
N LYS A 113 -22.98 -7.02 -12.32
CA LYS A 113 -23.04 -5.56 -12.11
C LYS A 113 -22.01 -4.79 -12.92
N LEU A 114 -21.00 -5.48 -13.48
CA LEU A 114 -19.92 -4.83 -14.23
C LEU A 114 -20.40 -4.43 -15.63
N PRO A 115 -19.89 -3.33 -16.22
CA PRO A 115 -20.28 -2.85 -17.54
C PRO A 115 -19.70 -3.69 -18.70
N LEU A 116 -19.41 -4.98 -18.47
CA LEU A 116 -18.91 -5.91 -19.47
C LEU A 116 -20.05 -6.68 -20.14
N LYS A 117 -19.93 -6.92 -21.46
CA LYS A 117 -20.92 -7.68 -22.23
C LYS A 117 -20.28 -8.80 -23.04
N GLY A 118 -21.07 -9.84 -23.31
CA GLY A 118 -20.75 -10.92 -24.25
C GLY A 118 -19.40 -11.58 -23.99
N PHE A 119 -18.54 -11.59 -25.02
CA PHE A 119 -17.25 -12.27 -25.01
C PHE A 119 -16.29 -11.76 -23.93
N PHE A 120 -16.15 -10.43 -23.75
CA PHE A 120 -15.23 -9.86 -22.77
C PHE A 120 -15.61 -10.22 -21.34
N LYS A 121 -16.91 -10.19 -21.01
CA LYS A 121 -17.40 -10.68 -19.71
C LYS A 121 -17.03 -12.13 -19.46
N ARG A 122 -17.24 -12.98 -20.46
CA ARG A 122 -16.92 -14.40 -20.37
C ARG A 122 -15.42 -14.63 -20.18
N LEU A 123 -14.57 -13.89 -20.90
CA LEU A 123 -13.12 -14.03 -20.81
C LEU A 123 -12.59 -13.67 -19.41
N GLU A 124 -12.99 -12.50 -18.88
CA GLU A 124 -12.59 -12.05 -17.53
C GLU A 124 -13.11 -13.00 -16.44
N PHE A 125 -14.36 -13.48 -16.59
CA PHE A 125 -14.92 -14.44 -15.65
C PHE A 125 -14.17 -15.77 -15.65
N MET A 126 -13.86 -16.32 -16.83
CA MET A 126 -13.08 -17.56 -16.96
C MET A 126 -11.65 -17.39 -16.43
N HIS A 127 -11.05 -16.20 -16.54
CA HIS A 127 -9.72 -15.94 -15.98
C HIS A 127 -9.71 -15.99 -14.44
N LEU A 128 -10.71 -15.38 -13.79
CA LEU A 128 -10.81 -15.37 -12.33
C LEU A 128 -11.31 -16.70 -11.77
N VAL A 129 -12.32 -17.31 -12.37
CA VAL A 129 -13.02 -18.47 -11.81
C VAL A 129 -12.54 -19.78 -12.42
N GLY A 130 -12.14 -19.77 -13.68
CA GLY A 130 -11.70 -20.96 -14.41
C GLY A 130 -12.78 -21.53 -15.32
N GLY A 131 -12.42 -22.65 -15.96
CA GLY A 131 -13.30 -23.43 -16.81
C GLY A 131 -13.14 -24.92 -16.52
N LYS A 132 -13.72 -25.77 -17.39
CA LYS A 132 -13.65 -27.23 -17.24
C LYS A 132 -12.22 -27.80 -17.27
N GLU A 133 -11.30 -27.11 -17.94
CA GLU A 133 -9.95 -27.62 -18.19
C GLU A 133 -8.89 -27.06 -17.23
N GLN A 134 -9.07 -25.85 -16.69
CA GLN A 134 -8.12 -25.23 -15.76
C GLN A 134 -8.84 -24.39 -14.71
N PRO A 135 -8.44 -24.48 -13.42
CA PRO A 135 -8.95 -23.62 -12.38
C PRO A 135 -8.52 -22.17 -12.62
N GLY A 136 -9.41 -21.23 -12.29
CA GLY A 136 -9.08 -19.81 -12.32
C GLY A 136 -8.35 -19.39 -11.06
N ILE A 137 -7.97 -18.12 -11.02
CA ILE A 137 -7.21 -17.51 -9.92
C ILE A 137 -7.89 -17.74 -8.56
N LEU A 138 -9.20 -17.54 -8.47
CA LEU A 138 -9.96 -17.63 -7.23
C LEU A 138 -10.06 -19.08 -6.71
N LEU A 139 -10.22 -20.05 -7.60
CA LEU A 139 -10.27 -21.46 -7.20
C LEU A 139 -8.90 -21.94 -6.72
N GLN A 140 -7.82 -21.56 -7.40
CA GLN A 140 -6.48 -21.87 -6.92
C GLN A 140 -6.20 -21.16 -5.58
N LEU A 141 -6.65 -19.92 -5.40
CA LEU A 141 -6.47 -19.17 -4.15
C LEU A 141 -7.08 -19.91 -2.95
N ILE A 142 -8.31 -20.40 -3.05
CA ILE A 142 -8.97 -21.06 -1.91
C ILE A 142 -8.33 -22.41 -1.58
N GLU A 143 -7.79 -23.12 -2.57
CA GLU A 143 -7.02 -24.35 -2.36
C GLU A 143 -5.70 -24.06 -1.61
N GLU A 144 -4.96 -23.04 -2.04
CA GLU A 144 -3.74 -22.59 -1.35
C GLU A 144 -4.03 -22.10 0.06
N ASP A 145 -5.09 -21.32 0.25
CA ASP A 145 -5.50 -20.83 1.57
C ASP A 145 -5.85 -21.99 2.50
N GLN A 146 -6.64 -22.98 2.06
CA GLN A 146 -6.96 -24.16 2.88
C GLN A 146 -5.69 -24.87 3.36
N GLN A 147 -4.71 -25.05 2.49
CA GLN A 147 -3.44 -25.69 2.85
C GLN A 147 -2.63 -24.85 3.85
N ILE A 148 -2.60 -23.53 3.67
CA ILE A 148 -1.89 -22.61 4.58
C ILE A 148 -2.57 -22.61 5.95
N ILE A 149 -3.90 -22.53 5.99
CA ILE A 149 -4.68 -22.55 7.24
C ILE A 149 -4.43 -23.85 7.99
N ALA A 150 -4.54 -25.00 7.31
CA ALA A 150 -4.32 -26.32 7.91
C ALA A 150 -2.90 -26.48 8.49
N LYS A 151 -1.87 -25.89 7.86
CA LYS A 151 -0.47 -26.00 8.31
C LYS A 151 -0.08 -24.98 9.39
N SER A 152 -0.68 -23.80 9.36
CA SER A 152 -0.20 -22.64 10.13
C SER A 152 -1.16 -22.16 11.22
N GLY A 153 -2.44 -22.52 11.12
CA GLY A 153 -3.50 -22.04 12.00
C GLY A 153 -3.89 -20.57 11.80
N TYR A 154 -3.29 -19.88 10.82
CA TYR A 154 -3.70 -18.53 10.45
C TYR A 154 -4.91 -18.60 9.53
N HIS A 155 -6.03 -18.01 9.96
CA HIS A 155 -7.26 -17.94 9.16
C HIS A 155 -7.67 -16.48 8.93
N PRO A 156 -8.39 -16.17 7.83
CA PRO A 156 -8.96 -14.84 7.64
C PRO A 156 -9.87 -14.47 8.81
N ALA A 157 -9.54 -13.37 9.48
CA ALA A 157 -10.29 -12.87 10.63
C ALA A 157 -11.01 -11.56 10.32
N TYR A 158 -10.33 -10.64 9.62
CA TYR A 158 -10.88 -9.35 9.20
C TYR A 158 -10.66 -9.13 7.70
N LEU A 159 -11.70 -8.63 7.02
CA LEU A 159 -11.73 -8.45 5.56
C LEU A 159 -12.13 -7.03 5.22
N GLU A 160 -11.39 -6.33 4.37
CA GLU A 160 -11.62 -4.91 4.11
C GLU A 160 -11.76 -4.11 5.43
N TRP A 161 -10.90 -4.41 6.41
CA TRP A 161 -10.93 -3.72 7.69
C TRP A 161 -10.45 -2.29 7.49
N SER A 162 -11.35 -1.34 7.71
CA SER A 162 -11.15 0.06 7.34
C SER A 162 -11.22 0.97 8.55
N PHE A 163 -10.52 2.09 8.47
CA PHE A 163 -10.50 3.10 9.52
C PHE A 163 -10.47 4.51 8.94
N GLY A 164 -11.17 5.45 9.56
CA GLY A 164 -11.25 6.85 9.10
C GLY A 164 -12.13 7.08 7.87
N TYR A 165 -13.12 6.21 7.65
CA TYR A 165 -14.09 6.34 6.56
C TYR A 165 -15.53 6.28 7.07
N SER A 166 -16.40 7.14 6.53
CA SER A 166 -17.85 7.11 6.75
C SER A 166 -18.59 6.80 5.44
N GLY A 167 -19.52 5.84 5.41
CA GLY A 167 -20.38 5.57 4.24
C GLY A 167 -20.45 4.11 3.77
N GLY A 168 -21.12 3.89 2.62
CA GLY A 168 -21.68 2.59 2.18
C GLY A 168 -20.78 1.64 1.35
N ARG A 169 -19.45 1.67 1.52
CA ARG A 169 -18.60 0.58 0.97
C ARG A 169 -18.67 -0.66 1.88
N LEU A 170 -18.57 -1.83 1.27
CA LEU A 170 -18.33 -3.10 1.98
C LEU A 170 -17.05 -2.96 2.81
N ARG A 171 -17.14 -3.35 4.08
CA ARG A 171 -16.06 -3.23 5.06
C ARG A 171 -16.32 -4.21 6.20
N ASP A 172 -15.27 -4.61 6.90
CA ASP A 172 -15.44 -5.48 8.06
C ASP A 172 -16.33 -4.83 9.13
N PRO A 173 -17.21 -5.56 9.82
CA PRO A 173 -17.97 -5.04 10.96
C PRO A 173 -17.10 -4.41 12.07
N ALA A 174 -15.85 -4.86 12.23
CA ALA A 174 -14.88 -4.29 13.17
C ALA A 174 -14.24 -2.97 12.68
N SER A 175 -14.63 -2.46 11.52
CA SER A 175 -14.10 -1.20 10.95
C SER A 175 -14.41 0.03 11.82
N LEU A 176 -13.52 1.01 11.77
CA LEU A 176 -13.62 2.25 12.52
C LEU A 176 -14.10 3.41 11.64
N LYS A 177 -15.07 4.17 12.15
CA LYS A 177 -15.46 5.45 11.52
C LYS A 177 -14.34 6.49 11.66
N ASP A 178 -13.68 6.50 12.81
CA ASP A 178 -12.62 7.44 13.11
C ASP A 178 -11.26 7.00 12.57
N ALA A 179 -10.43 7.99 12.24
CA ALA A 179 -9.05 7.79 11.84
C ALA A 179 -8.21 7.27 13.03
N VAL A 180 -7.30 6.34 12.76
CA VAL A 180 -6.35 5.85 13.78
C VAL A 180 -5.28 6.91 14.01
N ARG A 181 -4.93 7.14 15.29
CA ARG A 181 -3.87 8.07 15.69
C ARG A 181 -2.61 7.29 16.04
N LEU A 182 -1.61 7.34 15.15
CA LEU A 182 -0.29 6.76 15.39
C LEU A 182 0.60 7.79 16.09
N ARG A 183 1.24 7.38 17.18
CA ARG A 183 2.08 8.24 18.02
C ARG A 183 3.56 7.95 17.74
N HIS A 184 4.37 9.00 17.68
CA HIS A 184 5.81 8.94 17.48
C HIS A 184 6.47 10.12 18.22
N GLU A 185 7.76 10.05 18.50
CA GLU A 185 8.52 11.17 19.10
C GLU A 185 8.43 12.48 18.29
N LYS A 186 8.36 12.36 16.95
CA LYS A 186 8.20 13.48 16.00
C LYS A 186 6.78 14.06 15.93
N GLY A 187 5.80 13.46 16.63
CA GLY A 187 4.41 13.91 16.66
C GLY A 187 3.40 12.81 16.37
N ASN A 188 2.19 13.22 15.98
CA ASN A 188 1.05 12.31 15.78
C ASN A 188 0.58 12.31 14.33
N LEU A 189 0.40 11.12 13.75
CA LEU A 189 -0.20 10.92 12.44
C LEU A 189 -1.64 10.44 12.60
N ARG A 190 -2.60 11.18 12.05
CA ARG A 190 -3.99 10.69 11.90
C ARG A 190 -4.11 10.03 10.54
N LEU A 191 -4.32 8.71 10.53
CA LEU A 191 -4.32 7.90 9.33
C LEU A 191 -5.73 7.36 9.04
N ASN A 192 -6.14 7.35 7.77
CA ASN A 192 -7.21 6.52 7.25
C ASN A 192 -6.67 5.48 6.28
N GLY A 193 -7.39 4.37 6.14
CA GLY A 193 -6.91 3.22 5.37
C GLY A 193 -7.91 2.08 5.32
N SER A 194 -7.64 1.14 4.43
CA SER A 194 -8.32 -0.15 4.34
C SER A 194 -7.25 -1.22 4.24
N ILE A 195 -7.36 -2.25 5.06
CA ILE A 195 -6.53 -3.45 5.01
C ILE A 195 -7.38 -4.54 4.37
N ASP A 196 -6.96 -5.03 3.20
CA ASP A 196 -7.74 -5.99 2.41
C ASP A 196 -8.05 -7.26 3.19
N ARG A 197 -7.03 -7.82 3.87
CA ARG A 197 -7.18 -9.01 4.69
C ARG A 197 -6.20 -9.05 5.85
N VAL A 198 -6.71 -9.46 7.01
CA VAL A 198 -5.93 -9.78 8.20
C VAL A 198 -6.18 -11.23 8.58
N ASP A 199 -5.12 -12.04 8.52
CA ASP A 199 -5.15 -13.43 9.02
C ASP A 199 -4.65 -13.47 10.46
N VAL A 200 -5.30 -14.23 11.33
CA VAL A 200 -4.93 -14.35 12.76
C VAL A 200 -4.81 -15.83 13.15
N ASN A 201 -3.87 -16.13 14.05
CA ASN A 201 -3.74 -17.46 14.65
C ASN A 201 -4.20 -17.48 16.13
N ALA A 202 -4.21 -18.66 16.75
CA ALA A 202 -4.65 -18.85 18.14
C ALA A 202 -3.84 -18.03 19.17
N ASP A 203 -2.58 -17.68 18.87
CA ASP A 203 -1.72 -16.87 19.75
C ASP A 203 -1.99 -15.36 19.62
N GLY A 204 -2.87 -14.94 18.71
CA GLY A 204 -3.12 -13.53 18.41
C GLY A 204 -2.07 -12.88 17.51
N ARG A 205 -1.19 -13.67 16.87
CA ARG A 205 -0.29 -13.17 15.82
C ARG A 205 -1.10 -12.87 14.57
N ALA A 206 -0.76 -11.80 13.88
CA ALA A 206 -1.51 -11.31 12.72
C ALA A 206 -0.62 -11.20 11.47
N LEU A 207 -1.20 -11.52 10.31
CA LEU A 207 -0.63 -11.28 9.00
C LEU A 207 -1.47 -10.21 8.29
N ILE A 208 -0.82 -9.24 7.67
CA ILE A 208 -1.48 -8.26 6.80
C ILE A 208 -1.25 -8.66 5.35
N ILE A 209 -2.32 -8.88 4.61
CA ILE A 209 -2.30 -9.34 3.23
C ILE A 209 -3.00 -8.30 2.35
N ASP A 210 -2.32 -7.85 1.31
CA ASP A 210 -2.85 -6.98 0.25
C ASP A 210 -2.95 -7.76 -1.07
N TYR A 211 -4.08 -7.68 -1.77
CA TYR A 211 -4.33 -8.46 -2.98
C TYR A 211 -3.80 -7.72 -4.22
N LYS A 212 -2.96 -8.38 -5.03
CA LYS A 212 -2.42 -7.77 -6.26
C LYS A 212 -2.59 -8.63 -7.50
N THR A 213 -3.29 -8.10 -8.50
CA THR A 213 -3.57 -8.78 -9.78
C THR A 213 -2.66 -8.34 -10.93
N GLY A 214 -1.88 -7.28 -10.76
CA GLY A 214 -1.03 -6.74 -11.83
C GLY A 214 0.22 -7.57 -12.13
N ALA A 215 0.67 -7.59 -13.39
CA ALA A 215 1.86 -8.31 -13.85
C ALA A 215 3.19 -7.87 -13.19
N GLY A 216 3.20 -6.73 -12.51
CA GLY A 216 4.33 -6.22 -11.72
C GLY A 216 4.38 -6.70 -10.27
N ALA A 217 3.34 -7.37 -9.79
CA ALA A 217 3.19 -7.75 -8.39
C ALA A 217 4.22 -8.78 -7.92
N GLY A 218 4.65 -8.66 -6.66
CA GLY A 218 5.60 -9.58 -6.04
C GLY A 218 7.06 -9.34 -6.46
N LYS A 219 7.38 -8.08 -6.77
CA LYS A 219 8.75 -7.60 -7.07
C LYS A 219 9.26 -6.60 -6.04
N GLU A 220 8.37 -6.16 -5.15
CA GLU A 220 8.65 -5.22 -4.08
C GLU A 220 9.68 -5.82 -3.12
N LYS A 221 10.59 -4.98 -2.64
CA LYS A 221 11.70 -5.40 -1.78
C LYS A 221 11.68 -4.61 -0.48
N ILE A 222 12.15 -5.20 0.60
CA ILE A 222 12.10 -4.57 1.92
C ILE A 222 12.83 -3.22 1.99
N ASP A 223 13.93 -3.03 1.26
CA ASP A 223 14.71 -1.79 1.25
C ASP A 223 13.90 -0.59 0.69
N THR A 224 12.88 -0.87 -0.13
CA THR A 224 11.99 0.15 -0.66
C THR A 224 11.13 0.83 0.41
N ILE A 225 10.96 0.19 1.58
CA ILE A 225 10.32 0.80 2.76
C ILE A 225 11.17 1.97 3.27
N LEU A 226 12.48 1.75 3.48
CA LEU A 226 13.39 2.80 3.98
C LEU A 226 13.59 3.93 2.96
N ASN A 227 13.61 3.58 1.68
CA ASN A 227 13.65 4.56 0.59
C ASN A 227 12.35 5.40 0.55
N GLY A 228 11.28 4.92 1.16
CA GLY A 228 9.99 5.61 1.20
C GLY A 228 9.22 5.47 -0.11
N LEU A 229 9.24 4.28 -0.69
CA LEU A 229 8.38 3.91 -1.82
C LEU A 229 7.18 3.08 -1.38
N HIS A 230 7.27 2.39 -0.23
CA HIS A 230 6.20 1.55 0.30
C HIS A 230 5.97 1.83 1.79
N TYR A 231 4.95 2.64 2.09
CA TYR A 231 4.48 2.97 3.43
C TYR A 231 3.23 2.17 3.83
N GLN A 232 2.49 1.63 2.85
CA GLN A 232 1.17 1.01 3.08
C GLN A 232 1.19 -0.05 4.17
N LEU A 233 1.89 -1.14 3.92
CA LEU A 233 1.89 -2.28 4.82
C LEU A 233 2.50 -1.97 6.20
N PRO A 234 3.62 -1.22 6.32
CA PRO A 234 4.13 -0.82 7.63
C PRO A 234 3.18 0.07 8.44
N LEU A 235 2.56 1.09 7.81
CA LEU A 235 1.64 1.98 8.52
C LEU A 235 0.34 1.27 8.90
N TYR A 236 -0.11 0.33 8.07
CA TYR A 236 -1.26 -0.52 8.38
C TYR A 236 -0.95 -1.50 9.52
N ALA A 237 0.27 -2.04 9.61
CA ALA A 237 0.71 -2.83 10.75
C ALA A 237 0.61 -2.03 12.06
N LEU A 238 1.11 -0.80 12.07
CA LEU A 238 0.97 0.09 13.23
C LEU A 238 -0.49 0.41 13.55
N ALA A 239 -1.33 0.68 12.54
CA ALA A 239 -2.74 0.97 12.75
C ALA A 239 -3.51 -0.22 13.35
N LEU A 240 -3.20 -1.44 12.87
CA LEU A 240 -3.78 -2.68 13.39
C LEU A 240 -3.34 -2.91 14.85
N GLN A 241 -2.05 -2.79 15.15
CA GLN A 241 -1.52 -2.94 16.52
C GLN A 241 -2.08 -1.86 17.48
N GLU A 242 -2.29 -0.65 16.98
CA GLU A 242 -2.88 0.43 17.78
C GLU A 242 -4.33 0.14 18.15
N HIS A 243 -5.12 -0.42 17.22
CA HIS A 243 -6.52 -0.74 17.47
C HIS A 243 -6.69 -2.05 18.25
N PHE A 244 -6.09 -3.14 17.76
CA PHE A 244 -6.12 -4.46 18.38
C PHE A 244 -4.88 -4.62 19.26
N LYS A 245 -4.90 -4.06 20.47
CA LYS A 245 -3.75 -4.03 21.40
C LYS A 245 -3.14 -5.40 21.74
N LYS A 246 -3.88 -6.49 21.54
CA LYS A 246 -3.41 -7.86 21.75
C LYS A 246 -2.83 -8.51 20.49
N SER A 247 -3.04 -7.92 19.32
CA SER A 247 -2.54 -8.43 18.07
C SER A 247 -1.09 -8.02 17.86
N ARG A 248 -0.24 -9.01 17.56
CA ARG A 248 1.14 -8.78 17.14
C ARG A 248 1.26 -9.04 15.65
N VAL A 249 1.51 -8.01 14.85
CA VAL A 249 1.74 -8.21 13.42
C VAL A 249 3.13 -8.81 13.25
N VAL A 250 3.20 -9.97 12.61
CA VAL A 250 4.48 -10.68 12.37
C VAL A 250 4.82 -10.76 10.89
N TRP A 251 3.90 -10.37 10.01
CA TRP A 251 4.08 -10.45 8.58
C TRP A 251 3.19 -9.43 7.87
N ALA A 252 3.73 -8.76 6.87
CA ALA A 252 2.94 -8.00 5.93
C ALA A 252 3.46 -8.18 4.50
N GLY A 253 2.56 -8.44 3.56
CA GLY A 253 2.93 -8.68 2.18
C GLY A 253 1.74 -8.77 1.24
N TYR A 254 2.03 -9.21 0.03
CA TYR A 254 1.06 -9.24 -1.06
C TYR A 254 0.65 -10.68 -1.37
N TYR A 255 -0.63 -10.91 -1.57
CA TYR A 255 -1.08 -12.11 -2.28
C TYR A 255 -1.10 -11.79 -3.77
N VAL A 256 -0.16 -12.36 -4.51
CA VAL A 256 -0.02 -12.14 -5.96
C VAL A 256 -0.99 -13.06 -6.69
N LEU A 257 -1.94 -12.44 -7.39
CA LEU A 257 -3.09 -13.04 -8.06
C LEU A 257 -3.13 -12.64 -9.54
N ALA A 258 -1.97 -12.66 -10.21
CA ALA A 258 -1.84 -12.26 -11.60
C ALA A 258 -2.07 -13.41 -12.60
N ASP A 259 -1.83 -14.65 -12.17
CA ASP A 259 -1.86 -15.85 -13.01
C ASP A 259 -2.15 -17.04 -12.08
N ALA A 260 -3.16 -17.84 -12.41
CA ALA A 260 -3.59 -18.98 -11.59
C ALA A 260 -2.44 -19.96 -11.30
N GLN A 261 -1.47 -20.10 -12.20
CA GLN A 261 -0.34 -21.01 -12.02
C GLN A 261 0.81 -20.41 -11.18
N LYS A 262 0.75 -19.11 -10.89
CA LYS A 262 1.83 -18.37 -10.20
C LYS A 262 1.35 -17.63 -8.96
N ILE A 263 0.22 -18.06 -8.42
CA ILE A 263 -0.31 -17.52 -7.16
C ILE A 263 0.71 -17.77 -6.05
N LYS A 264 1.00 -16.73 -5.27
CA LYS A 264 1.93 -16.81 -4.14
C LYS A 264 1.73 -15.67 -3.15
N ARG A 265 2.06 -15.92 -1.89
CA ARG A 265 2.24 -14.86 -0.88
C ARG A 265 3.67 -14.32 -0.97
N HIS A 266 3.80 -13.06 -1.35
CA HIS A 266 5.07 -12.34 -1.46
C HIS A 266 5.30 -11.46 -0.22
N PRO A 267 6.27 -11.80 0.64
CA PRO A 267 6.55 -11.03 1.85
C PRO A 267 7.20 -9.70 1.49
N LEU A 268 6.65 -8.57 1.98
CA LEU A 268 7.33 -7.28 1.93
C LEU A 268 8.21 -7.11 3.18
N VAL A 269 7.65 -7.42 4.34
CA VAL A 269 8.32 -7.33 5.64
C VAL A 269 7.79 -8.42 6.57
N ALA A 270 8.68 -9.08 7.29
CA ALA A 270 8.34 -10.15 8.23
C ALA A 270 9.21 -10.07 9.47
N ASP A 271 8.62 -10.36 10.62
CA ASP A 271 9.32 -10.58 11.88
C ASP A 271 9.98 -11.97 11.85
N GLU A 272 11.13 -12.15 12.50
CA GLU A 272 11.78 -13.45 12.65
C GLU A 272 10.89 -14.48 13.36
N GLU A 273 9.94 -14.02 14.18
CA GLU A 273 8.94 -14.81 14.89
C GLU A 273 7.72 -15.21 14.05
N MET A 274 7.85 -15.29 12.72
CA MET A 274 6.79 -15.74 11.80
C MET A 274 6.48 -17.26 11.89
N TYR A 275 6.42 -17.80 13.11
CA TYR A 275 6.25 -19.21 13.43
C TYR A 275 5.03 -19.81 12.72
N GLY A 276 5.22 -21.01 12.16
CA GLY A 276 4.16 -21.80 11.55
C GLY A 276 3.77 -21.40 10.12
N LEU A 277 4.26 -20.28 9.58
CA LEU A 277 3.96 -19.91 8.18
C LEU A 277 4.79 -20.75 7.20
N PRO A 278 4.16 -21.48 6.26
CA PRO A 278 4.88 -22.25 5.23
C PRO A 278 5.42 -21.33 4.10
N ILE A 279 5.91 -20.15 4.45
CA ILE A 279 6.37 -19.11 3.52
C ILE A 279 7.81 -18.79 3.87
N LYS A 280 8.73 -18.92 2.91
CA LYS A 280 10.12 -18.49 3.10
C LYS A 280 10.21 -16.97 2.91
N PRO A 281 10.49 -16.18 3.97
CA PRO A 281 10.54 -14.71 3.86
C PRO A 281 11.70 -14.21 2.99
N LYS A 282 12.70 -15.06 2.71
CA LYS A 282 13.96 -14.67 2.05
C LYS A 282 14.53 -13.42 2.71
N ASN A 283 14.73 -12.36 1.93
CA ASN A 283 15.30 -11.10 2.39
C ASN A 283 14.30 -10.18 3.12
N ALA A 284 13.03 -10.59 3.28
CA ALA A 284 12.02 -9.78 3.97
C ALA A 284 11.98 -10.03 5.49
N SER A 285 12.64 -11.08 5.99
CA SER A 285 12.73 -11.35 7.43
C SER A 285 13.62 -10.31 8.09
N LEU A 286 13.19 -9.75 9.22
CA LEU A 286 13.95 -8.82 10.03
C LEU A 286 14.33 -9.47 11.37
N PRO A 287 15.52 -9.16 11.91
CA PRO A 287 16.52 -8.22 11.38
C PRO A 287 17.33 -8.77 10.18
N ASN A 288 17.73 -7.92 9.23
CA ASN A 288 18.60 -8.31 8.10
C ASN A 288 19.59 -7.22 7.67
N SER A 289 20.50 -7.55 6.74
CA SER A 289 21.56 -6.64 6.27
C SER A 289 21.12 -5.60 5.23
N LEU A 290 19.91 -5.69 4.69
CA LEU A 290 19.39 -4.73 3.71
C LEU A 290 18.75 -3.50 4.37
N VAL A 291 18.38 -3.62 5.65
CA VAL A 291 17.58 -2.65 6.38
C VAL A 291 18.30 -2.33 7.70
N VAL A 292 19.13 -1.30 7.64
CA VAL A 292 20.02 -0.89 8.74
C VAL A 292 19.82 0.58 9.10
N ASN A 293 20.19 0.97 10.31
CA ASN A 293 20.28 2.37 10.72
C ASN A 293 21.55 3.05 10.17
N GLU A 294 21.76 4.32 10.53
CA GLU A 294 22.93 5.12 10.14
C GLU A 294 24.25 4.53 10.65
N GLU A 295 24.22 3.82 11.77
CA GLU A 295 25.35 3.11 12.39
C GLU A 295 25.57 1.69 11.80
N LYS A 296 24.80 1.31 10.77
CA LYS A 296 24.81 -0.01 10.10
C LYS A 296 24.32 -1.17 10.97
N GLU A 297 23.62 -0.89 12.04
CA GLU A 297 22.95 -1.90 12.86
C GLU A 297 21.64 -2.35 12.19
N LYS A 298 21.35 -3.65 12.25
CA LYS A 298 20.16 -4.23 11.63
C LYS A 298 18.91 -3.83 12.40
N LEU A 299 17.91 -3.33 11.70
CA LEU A 299 16.64 -2.94 12.31
C LEU A 299 15.76 -4.15 12.59
N THR A 300 15.08 -4.16 13.74
CA THR A 300 14.00 -5.11 14.04
C THR A 300 12.72 -4.76 13.28
N PHE A 301 11.74 -5.68 13.28
CA PHE A 301 10.43 -5.43 12.67
C PHE A 301 9.78 -4.14 13.19
N GLN A 302 9.69 -3.99 14.51
CA GLN A 302 9.08 -2.80 15.11
C GLN A 302 9.87 -1.52 14.80
N GLN A 303 11.21 -1.57 14.81
CA GLN A 303 12.03 -0.41 14.45
C GLN A 303 11.83 0.03 12.99
N VAL A 304 11.60 -0.91 12.06
CA VAL A 304 11.24 -0.57 10.67
C VAL A 304 9.90 0.14 10.61
N LEU A 305 8.89 -0.36 11.35
CA LEU A 305 7.58 0.30 11.43
C LEU A 305 7.70 1.73 11.99
N ASP A 306 8.41 1.90 13.10
CA ASP A 306 8.59 3.19 13.76
C ASP A 306 9.36 4.17 12.86
N HIS A 307 10.41 3.70 12.18
CA HIS A 307 11.13 4.49 11.19
C HIS A 307 10.23 4.93 10.02
N THR A 308 9.37 4.05 9.52
CA THR A 308 8.38 4.42 8.48
C THR A 308 7.41 5.50 8.97
N LEU A 309 6.92 5.39 10.22
CA LEU A 309 6.07 6.43 10.83
C LEU A 309 6.82 7.76 10.98
N GLY A 310 8.07 7.74 11.44
CA GLY A 310 8.92 8.92 11.54
C GLY A 310 9.08 9.65 10.20
N ARG A 311 9.31 8.89 9.12
CA ARG A 311 9.39 9.46 7.76
C ARG A 311 8.05 9.99 7.25
N ALA A 312 6.95 9.31 7.57
CA ALA A 312 5.62 9.81 7.24
C ALA A 312 5.36 11.17 7.91
N LEU A 313 5.78 11.34 9.16
CA LEU A 313 5.69 12.62 9.87
C LEU A 313 6.57 13.70 9.26
N ASP A 314 7.80 13.38 8.85
CA ASP A 314 8.66 14.31 8.10
C ASP A 314 7.99 14.80 6.81
N ILE A 315 7.28 13.90 6.10
CA ILE A 315 6.48 14.25 4.92
C ILE A 315 5.36 15.22 5.30
N THR A 316 4.60 14.94 6.36
CA THR A 316 3.50 15.84 6.77
C THR A 316 4.02 17.23 7.15
N ALA A 317 5.18 17.32 7.79
CA ALA A 317 5.82 18.58 8.15
C ALA A 317 6.26 19.36 6.89
N ALA A 318 6.88 18.68 5.94
CA ALA A 318 7.33 19.28 4.69
C ALA A 318 6.16 19.76 3.80
N VAL A 319 5.04 19.02 3.76
CA VAL A 319 3.82 19.49 3.10
C VAL A 319 3.29 20.74 3.79
N LYS A 320 3.17 20.73 5.13
CA LYS A 320 2.66 21.88 5.90
C LYS A 320 3.51 23.14 5.74
N SER A 321 4.83 23.00 5.54
CA SER A 321 5.71 24.14 5.28
C SER A 321 5.67 24.62 3.82
N GLY A 322 5.04 23.87 2.91
CA GLY A 322 4.93 24.22 1.50
C GLY A 322 6.11 23.75 0.65
N SER A 323 6.81 22.69 1.06
CA SER A 323 7.91 22.12 0.28
C SER A 323 7.39 21.12 -0.75
N PHE A 324 7.43 21.46 -2.04
CA PHE A 324 6.95 20.61 -3.14
C PHE A 324 7.96 20.48 -4.28
N GLY A 325 9.22 20.23 -3.94
CA GLY A 325 10.29 20.05 -4.93
C GLY A 325 10.06 18.91 -5.93
N LEU A 326 10.96 18.78 -6.90
CA LEU A 326 10.88 17.74 -7.93
C LEU A 326 11.06 16.32 -7.36
N SER A 327 10.74 15.31 -8.18
CA SER A 327 10.78 13.90 -7.80
C SER A 327 12.10 13.47 -7.18
N ARG A 328 12.02 12.58 -6.17
CA ARG A 328 13.19 11.93 -5.59
C ARG A 328 13.70 10.77 -6.45
N TYR A 329 12.89 10.35 -7.43
CA TYR A 329 13.10 9.19 -8.29
C TYR A 329 12.97 9.55 -9.78
N PRO A 330 13.80 10.49 -10.30
CA PRO A 330 13.71 10.95 -11.69
C PRO A 330 13.91 9.84 -12.73
N GLU A 331 14.62 8.77 -12.34
CA GLU A 331 15.01 7.69 -13.22
C GLU A 331 13.95 6.57 -13.31
N GLU A 332 12.99 6.55 -12.39
CA GLU A 332 11.93 5.54 -12.36
C GLU A 332 10.89 5.77 -13.46
N ASN A 333 10.30 4.69 -13.96
CA ASN A 333 9.26 4.76 -15.00
C ASN A 333 8.05 5.59 -14.56
N GLY A 334 7.76 5.60 -13.26
CA GLY A 334 6.75 6.47 -12.66
C GLY A 334 7.00 7.96 -12.92
N CYS A 335 8.25 8.41 -13.07
CA CYS A 335 8.60 9.79 -13.44
C CYS A 335 8.88 9.97 -14.94
N LYS A 336 9.43 8.96 -15.62
CA LYS A 336 9.83 9.03 -17.02
C LYS A 336 8.66 8.89 -17.99
N SER A 337 7.85 7.85 -17.80
CA SER A 337 6.92 7.36 -18.82
C SER A 337 5.47 7.56 -18.39
N TYR A 338 5.16 7.22 -17.14
CA TYR A 338 3.80 7.12 -16.62
C TYR A 338 3.33 8.37 -15.85
N CYS A 339 4.21 9.34 -15.58
CA CYS A 339 3.80 10.57 -14.91
C CYS A 339 2.91 11.42 -15.82
N GLU A 340 1.66 11.58 -15.41
CA GLU A 340 0.64 12.42 -16.05
C GLU A 340 1.11 13.89 -16.13
N TYR A 341 1.81 14.33 -15.08
CA TYR A 341 2.32 15.69 -14.94
C TYR A 341 3.67 15.95 -15.62
N LYS A 342 4.22 14.99 -16.38
CA LYS A 342 5.58 15.10 -16.97
C LYS A 342 5.77 16.35 -17.83
N ARG A 343 4.70 16.82 -18.48
CA ARG A 343 4.71 18.03 -19.32
C ARG A 343 4.65 19.33 -18.51
N MET A 344 4.15 19.30 -17.27
CA MET A 344 3.98 20.46 -16.39
C MET A 344 5.14 20.63 -15.42
N CYS A 345 5.77 19.54 -14.99
CA CYS A 345 6.80 19.56 -13.93
C CYS A 345 8.11 20.26 -14.32
N GLN A 346 8.36 20.50 -15.62
CA GLN A 346 9.59 21.14 -16.13
C GLN A 346 10.89 20.56 -15.54
N LYS A 347 10.94 19.23 -15.33
CA LYS A 347 12.02 18.58 -14.59
C LYS A 347 13.40 18.84 -15.19
N ASN A 348 14.37 19.15 -14.35
CA ASN A 348 15.79 19.26 -14.70
C ASN A 348 16.59 18.20 -13.93
N VAL A 349 16.88 17.08 -14.60
CA VAL A 349 17.54 15.92 -13.97
C VAL A 349 18.91 16.28 -13.37
N ALA A 350 19.68 17.16 -14.02
CA ALA A 350 20.98 17.58 -13.52
C ALA A 350 20.88 18.35 -12.20
N LYS A 351 19.89 19.25 -12.08
CA LYS A 351 19.62 19.96 -10.82
C LYS A 351 19.10 19.03 -9.74
N MET A 352 18.21 18.10 -10.09
CA MET A 352 17.67 17.12 -9.14
C MET A 352 18.78 16.28 -8.51
N LYS A 353 19.78 15.85 -9.30
CA LYS A 353 20.95 15.12 -8.79
C LYS A 353 21.77 15.96 -7.78
N ARG A 354 22.09 17.21 -8.11
CA ARG A 354 22.80 18.13 -7.19
C ARG A 354 22.05 18.37 -5.88
N VAL A 355 20.75 18.63 -5.94
CA VAL A 355 19.93 18.83 -4.73
C VAL A 355 19.89 17.56 -3.88
N ALA A 356 19.81 16.38 -4.50
CA ALA A 356 19.83 15.10 -3.79
C ALA A 356 21.20 14.82 -3.12
N GLU A 357 22.31 15.18 -3.76
CA GLU A 357 23.66 15.08 -3.20
C GLU A 357 23.82 16.02 -1.99
N ASN A 358 23.42 17.28 -2.11
CA ASN A 358 23.50 18.24 -1.00
C ASN A 358 22.67 17.81 0.21
N ASN A 359 21.46 17.29 -0.01
CA ASN A 359 20.61 16.77 1.08
C ASN A 359 21.17 15.50 1.76
N LYS A 360 22.09 14.77 1.11
CA LYS A 360 22.83 13.67 1.74
C LYS A 360 24.01 14.19 2.57
N VAL A 361 24.65 15.26 2.13
CA VAL A 361 25.77 15.91 2.83
C VAL A 361 25.29 16.63 4.10
N ASP A 362 24.16 17.34 4.06
CA ASP A 362 23.57 18.02 5.23
C ASP A 362 23.09 17.05 6.34
N LYS A 363 23.07 15.73 6.07
CA LYS A 363 22.76 14.68 7.05
C LYS A 363 24.00 14.02 7.67
N ASN A 364 25.20 14.41 7.27
CA ASN A 364 26.44 13.89 7.83
C ASN A 364 27.11 14.97 8.69
N PRO A 365 27.02 14.91 10.04
CA PRO A 365 27.52 15.99 10.91
C PRO A 365 29.05 16.14 10.92
N ASP A 366 29.79 15.21 10.31
CA ASP A 366 31.27 15.19 10.31
C ASP A 366 31.92 15.94 9.14
N ASN A 367 31.17 16.74 8.38
CA ASN A 367 31.74 17.55 7.30
C ASN A 367 31.56 19.06 7.56
N LYS A 368 32.09 19.52 8.69
CA LYS A 368 32.52 20.91 8.91
C LYS A 368 33.81 20.97 9.70
#